data_AF-A0AA43ZBL1-F1
#
_entry.id   AF-A0AA43ZBL1-F1
#
_cell.length_a   1.000
_cell.length_b   1.000
_cell.length_c   1.000
_cell.angle_alpha   90.00
_cell.angle_beta   90.00
_cell.angle_gamma   90.00
#
_symmetry.space_group_name_H-M   'P 1'
#
loop_
_entity.id
_entity.type
_entity.pdbx_description
1 polymer ?
#
loop_
_entity_poly.entity_id
_entity_poly.type
_entity_poly.pdbx_seq_one_letter_code
_entity_poly.pdbx_strand_id
1 'polypeptide(L)'
;MLNLNAIREQDRLRQQLAQATADYLAAGGTIDRPVGITAGLTPAHWRDNPQNGIPGARKRPLAVQELNLADRIRACVSLGMTERQIRAKTGVNTATLRKIAKRHRIVLPKGREAA
;
A
#
# COMPACT_ATOMS: atom_id res chain seq x y z
N MET A 1 -17.41 -24.78 10.13
CA MET A 1 -17.44 -25.04 11.59
C MET A 1 -16.02 -24.84 12.11
N LEU A 2 -15.81 -23.95 13.09
CA LEU A 2 -14.49 -23.75 13.69
C LEU A 2 -14.10 -25.01 14.48
N ASN A 3 -12.88 -25.50 14.27
CA ASN A 3 -12.38 -26.69 14.93
C ASN A 3 -12.10 -26.37 16.41
N LEU A 4 -12.98 -26.83 17.31
CA LEU A 4 -12.92 -26.57 18.75
C LEU A 4 -11.59 -27.00 19.38
N ASN A 5 -10.91 -27.99 18.81
CA ASN A 5 -9.59 -28.43 19.26
C ASN A 5 -8.51 -27.38 18.95
N ALA A 6 -8.57 -26.76 17.78
CA ALA A 6 -7.63 -25.71 17.39
C ALA A 6 -7.77 -24.46 18.27
N ILE A 7 -9.00 -24.12 18.70
CA ILE A 7 -9.25 -23.01 19.62
C ILE A 7 -8.63 -23.30 20.99
N ARG A 8 -8.86 -24.50 21.54
CA ARG A 8 -8.29 -24.92 22.83
C ARG A 8 -6.77 -24.97 22.81
N GLU A 9 -6.19 -25.43 21.71
CA GLU A 9 -4.75 -25.45 21.51
C GLU A 9 -4.17 -24.03 21.44
N GLN A 10 -4.83 -23.13 20.72
CA GLN A 10 -4.43 -21.73 20.64
C GLN A 10 -4.50 -21.02 22.01
N ASP A 11 -5.52 -21.30 22.81
CA ASP A 11 -5.64 -20.74 24.16
C ASP A 11 -4.55 -21.28 25.10
N ARG A 12 -4.22 -22.56 25.00
CA ARG A 12 -3.10 -23.15 25.75
C ARG A 12 -1.77 -22.49 25.39
N LEU A 13 -1.51 -22.30 24.09
CA LEU A 13 -0.28 -21.64 23.63
C LEU A 13 -0.20 -20.18 24.11
N ARG A 14 -1.32 -19.46 24.13
CA ARG A 14 -1.39 -18.09 24.68
C ARG A 14 -1.07 -18.05 26.17
N GLN A 15 -1.60 -18.99 26.94
CA GLN A 15 -1.33 -19.08 28.37
C GLN A 15 0.15 -19.38 28.66
N GLN A 16 0.73 -20.33 27.91
CA GLN A 16 2.16 -20.66 28.04
C GLN A 16 3.06 -19.47 27.70
N LEU A 17 2.73 -18.73 26.64
CA LEU A 17 3.48 -17.53 26.26
C LEU A 17 3.36 -16.43 27.32
N ALA A 18 2.17 -16.22 27.89
CA ALA A 18 1.97 -15.25 28.96
C ALA A 18 2.81 -15.58 30.21
N GLN A 19 2.84 -16.85 30.60
CA GLN A 19 3.65 -17.29 31.74
C GLN A 19 5.15 -17.09 31.48
N ALA A 20 5.65 -17.53 30.33
CA ALA A 20 7.06 -17.35 29.97
C ALA A 20 7.47 -15.88 29.91
N THR A 21 6.56 -15.00 29.45
CA THR A 21 6.80 -13.55 29.43
C THR A 21 6.87 -12.98 30.85
N ALA A 22 5.98 -13.42 31.74
CA ALA A 22 5.99 -13.01 33.14
C ALA A 22 7.27 -13.47 33.86
N ASP A 23 7.69 -14.71 33.64
CA ASP A 23 8.91 -15.26 34.23
C ASP A 23 10.16 -14.51 33.74
N TYR A 24 10.21 -14.17 32.44
CA TYR A 24 11.31 -13.39 31.86
C TYR A 24 11.39 -11.97 32.44
N LEU A 25 10.24 -11.29 32.57
CA LEU A 25 10.18 -9.95 33.17
C LEU A 25 10.53 -9.99 34.67
N ALA A 26 10.07 -11.02 35.39
CA ALA A 26 10.38 -11.22 36.81
C ALA A 26 11.88 -11.51 37.03
N ALA A 27 12.55 -12.16 36.08
CA ALA A 27 13.99 -12.36 36.08
C ALA A 27 14.80 -11.08 35.74
N GLY A 28 14.14 -9.93 35.59
CA GLY A 28 14.77 -8.66 35.22
C GLY A 28 15.01 -8.49 33.72
N GLY A 29 14.46 -9.38 32.89
CA GLY A 29 14.48 -9.23 31.44
C GLY A 29 13.70 -7.99 31.01
N THR A 30 14.23 -7.25 30.04
CA THR A 30 13.59 -6.05 29.50
C THR A 30 13.09 -6.36 28.10
N ILE A 31 11.80 -6.15 27.85
CA ILE A 31 11.22 -6.29 26.51
C ILE A 31 11.09 -4.89 25.92
N ASP A 32 12.11 -4.46 25.19
CA ASP A 32 12.05 -3.21 24.45
C ASP A 32 11.06 -3.34 23.29
N ARG A 33 10.05 -2.47 23.29
CA ARG A 33 9.25 -2.26 22.08
C ARG A 33 10.17 -1.55 21.09
N PRO A 34 10.47 -2.14 19.92
CA PRO A 34 11.31 -1.43 18.95
C PRO A 34 10.62 -0.12 18.59
N VAL A 35 11.24 1.00 18.94
CA VAL A 35 10.89 2.32 18.40
C VAL A 35 10.96 2.14 16.90
N GLY A 36 9.81 2.28 16.22
CA GLY A 36 9.59 1.80 14.85
C GLY A 36 10.84 1.96 13.98
N ILE A 37 11.49 0.83 13.69
CA ILE A 37 12.74 0.79 12.92
C ILE A 37 12.39 1.23 11.51
N THR A 38 12.50 2.53 11.25
CA THR A 38 12.37 3.12 9.93
C THR A 38 13.75 3.18 9.31
N ALA A 39 14.38 2.02 9.13
CA ALA A 39 15.69 1.95 8.48
C ALA A 39 15.81 0.64 7.70
N GLY A 40 15.48 0.71 6.41
CA GLY A 40 16.10 -0.08 5.34
C GLY A 40 15.82 -1.57 5.22
N LEU A 41 15.37 -2.27 6.26
CA LEU A 41 15.28 -3.73 6.26
C LEU A 41 13.83 -4.23 6.20
N THR A 42 13.04 -3.76 5.25
CA THR A 42 11.79 -4.46 4.91
C THR A 42 12.09 -5.49 3.83
N PRO A 43 11.97 -6.81 4.12
CA PRO A 43 12.04 -7.83 3.08
C PRO A 43 11.02 -7.49 1.98
N ALA A 44 11.42 -7.59 0.70
CA ALA A 44 10.59 -7.17 -0.43
C ALA A 44 9.17 -7.79 -0.39
N HIS A 45 9.06 -9.04 0.05
CA HIS A 45 7.80 -9.77 0.15
C HIS A 45 6.81 -9.22 1.20
N TRP A 46 7.22 -8.33 2.11
CA TRP A 46 6.32 -7.66 3.07
C TRP A 46 5.71 -6.36 2.52
N ARG A 47 6.23 -5.83 1.40
CA ARG A 47 5.62 -4.64 0.76
C ARG A 47 4.25 -4.96 0.17
N ASP A 48 4.06 -6.19 -0.29
CA ASP A 48 2.92 -6.62 -1.09
C ASP A 48 1.89 -7.44 -0.31
N ASN A 49 2.10 -7.70 0.99
CA ASN A 49 1.11 -8.41 1.79
C ASN A 49 -0.03 -7.46 2.21
N PRO A 50 -1.28 -7.63 1.71
CA PRO A 50 -2.39 -6.73 2.02
C PRO A 50 -2.88 -6.84 3.46
N GLN A 51 -2.48 -7.88 4.21
CA GLN A 51 -2.93 -8.12 5.58
C GLN A 51 -1.94 -7.69 6.67
N ASN A 52 -0.64 -7.57 6.36
CA ASN A 52 0.41 -7.36 7.37
C ASN A 52 1.24 -6.08 7.12
N GLY A 53 0.59 -5.01 6.64
CA GLY A 53 1.26 -3.72 6.45
C GLY A 53 1.70 -3.10 7.77
N ILE A 54 3.00 -2.77 7.86
CA ILE A 54 3.68 -2.04 8.95
C ILE A 54 2.74 -1.05 9.67
N PRO A 55 2.51 -1.17 10.99
CA PRO A 55 1.71 -0.21 11.73
C PRO A 55 2.37 1.17 11.65
N GLY A 56 1.70 2.14 11.03
CA GLY A 56 2.14 3.54 10.98
C GLY A 56 2.70 4.03 9.64
N ALA A 57 2.94 3.15 8.66
CA ALA A 57 3.15 3.61 7.29
C ALA A 57 1.81 4.14 6.76
N ARG A 58 1.60 5.47 6.80
CA ARG A 58 0.48 6.14 6.12
C ARG A 58 0.62 5.91 4.61
N LYS A 59 0.24 4.73 4.13
CA LYS A 59 -0.12 4.50 2.75
C LYS A 59 -1.35 5.38 2.55
N ARG A 60 -1.20 6.60 1.99
CA ARG A 60 -2.36 7.28 1.40
C ARG A 60 -3.01 6.22 0.53
N PRO A 61 -4.30 5.88 0.74
CA PRO A 61 -4.90 4.76 0.06
C PRO A 61 -4.63 4.96 -1.43
N LEU A 62 -4.03 3.98 -2.09
CA LEU A 62 -3.60 4.09 -3.50
C LEU A 62 -4.74 4.64 -4.38
N ALA A 63 -5.99 4.36 -3.99
CA ALA A 63 -7.21 4.94 -4.52
C ALA A 63 -7.26 6.48 -4.55
N VAL A 64 -6.82 7.18 -3.50
CA VAL A 64 -6.84 8.67 -3.45
C VAL A 64 -5.78 9.27 -4.37
N GLN A 65 -4.60 8.65 -4.44
CA GLN A 65 -3.56 9.10 -5.38
C GLN A 65 -3.98 8.84 -6.83
N GLU A 66 -4.60 7.69 -7.09
CA GLU A 66 -5.14 7.34 -8.40
C GLU A 66 -6.28 8.29 -8.82
N LEU A 67 -7.17 8.65 -7.89
CA LEU A 67 -8.26 9.59 -8.15
C LEU A 67 -7.73 11.00 -8.47
N ASN A 68 -6.81 11.52 -7.66
CA ASN A 68 -6.17 12.82 -7.91
C ASN A 68 -5.44 12.84 -9.26
N LEU A 69 -4.83 11.73 -9.65
CA LEU A 69 -4.17 11.60 -10.94
C LEU A 69 -5.19 11.55 -12.08
N ALA A 70 -6.32 10.85 -11.93
CA ALA A 70 -7.39 10.84 -12.90
C ALA A 70 -7.99 12.25 -13.12
N ASP A 71 -8.18 13.01 -12.05
CA ASP A 71 -8.70 14.39 -12.14
C ASP A 71 -7.70 15.33 -12.81
N ARG A 72 -6.40 15.18 -12.54
CA ARG A 72 -5.35 15.91 -13.27
C ARG A 72 -5.34 15.56 -14.76
N ILE A 73 -5.54 14.29 -15.11
CA ILE A 73 -5.63 13.86 -16.52
C ILE A 73 -6.87 14.49 -17.18
N ARG A 74 -8.03 14.46 -16.52
CA ARG A 74 -9.26 15.12 -17.03
C ARG A 74 -9.03 16.61 -17.30
N ALA A 75 -8.45 17.33 -16.35
CA ALA A 75 -8.13 18.75 -16.52
C ALA A 75 -7.21 19.00 -17.72
N CYS A 76 -6.19 18.16 -17.93
CA CYS A 76 -5.30 18.31 -19.09
C CYS A 76 -6.01 18.00 -20.43
N VAL A 77 -6.92 17.02 -20.45
CA VAL A 77 -7.73 16.71 -21.64
C VAL A 77 -8.68 17.88 -21.95
N SER A 78 -9.33 18.46 -20.94
CA SER A 78 -10.19 19.64 -21.10
C SER A 78 -9.44 20.86 -21.64
N LEU A 79 -8.13 20.96 -21.36
CA LEU A 79 -7.25 22.00 -21.91
C LEU A 79 -6.76 21.69 -23.35
N GLY A 80 -7.24 20.60 -23.97
CA GLY A 80 -6.84 20.21 -25.33
C GLY A 80 -5.41 19.68 -25.45
N MET A 81 -4.78 19.28 -24.35
CA MET A 81 -3.40 18.79 -24.36
C MET A 81 -3.31 17.42 -25.03
N THR A 82 -2.25 17.18 -25.80
CA THR A 82 -1.95 15.87 -26.42
C THR A 82 -1.46 14.84 -25.40
N GLU A 83 -1.58 13.53 -25.68
CA GLU A 83 -1.08 12.45 -24.79
C GLU A 83 0.38 12.66 -24.34
N ARG A 84 1.25 13.16 -25.24
CA ARG A 84 2.66 13.48 -24.93
C ARG A 84 2.79 14.62 -23.91
N GLN A 85 1.99 15.68 -24.06
CA GLN A 85 1.98 16.81 -23.13
C GLN A 85 1.38 16.43 -21.77
N ILE A 86 0.30 15.64 -21.77
CA ILE A 86 -0.30 15.11 -20.54
C ILE A 86 0.75 14.28 -19.81
N ARG A 87 1.48 13.39 -20.49
CA ARG A 87 2.57 12.60 -19.93
C ARG A 87 3.66 13.47 -19.32
N ALA A 88 4.14 14.48 -20.05
CA ALA A 88 5.17 15.39 -19.56
C ALA A 88 4.73 16.14 -18.29
N LYS A 89 3.46 16.57 -18.24
CA LYS A 89 2.89 17.33 -17.12
C LYS A 89 2.53 16.48 -15.90
N THR A 90 2.14 15.22 -16.11
CA THR A 90 1.77 14.30 -15.03
C THR A 90 2.95 13.48 -14.51
N GLY A 91 4.01 13.33 -15.30
CA GLY A 91 5.23 12.58 -14.92
C GLY A 91 5.05 11.07 -14.89
N VAL A 92 3.92 10.54 -15.39
CA VAL A 92 3.62 9.11 -15.35
C VAL A 92 4.04 8.39 -16.62
N ASN A 93 4.32 7.10 -16.52
CA ASN A 93 4.58 6.27 -17.70
C ASN A 93 3.30 6.13 -18.57
N THR A 94 3.48 5.98 -19.88
CA THR A 94 2.41 5.77 -20.88
C THR A 94 1.48 4.60 -20.50
N ALA A 95 2.04 3.49 -20.01
CA ALA A 95 1.24 2.34 -19.58
C ALA A 95 0.32 2.69 -18.39
N THR A 96 0.86 3.40 -17.40
CA THR A 96 0.11 3.87 -16.22
C THR A 96 -0.97 4.86 -16.62
N LEU A 97 -0.65 5.82 -17.48
CA LEU A 97 -1.58 6.81 -18.02
C LEU A 97 -2.77 6.12 -18.71
N ARG A 98 -2.50 5.17 -19.63
CA ARG A 98 -3.54 4.42 -20.34
C ARG A 98 -4.39 3.55 -19.41
N LYS A 99 -3.76 2.92 -18.40
CA LYS A 99 -4.46 2.11 -17.40
C LYS A 99 -5.45 2.96 -16.60
N ILE A 100 -5.02 4.12 -16.11
CA ILE A 100 -5.87 5.04 -15.34
C ILE A 100 -6.96 5.62 -16.22
N ALA A 101 -6.63 6.06 -17.44
CA ALA A 101 -7.62 6.58 -18.38
C ALA A 101 -8.71 5.53 -18.71
N LYS A 102 -8.33 4.28 -18.96
CA LYS A 102 -9.28 3.18 -19.19
C LYS A 102 -10.16 2.93 -17.96
N ARG A 103 -9.58 2.90 -16.76
CA ARG A 103 -10.31 2.64 -15.51
C ARG A 103 -11.31 3.75 -15.17
N HIS A 104 -10.95 5.00 -15.43
CA HIS A 104 -11.75 6.19 -15.14
C HIS A 104 -12.58 6.69 -16.33
N ARG A 105 -12.62 5.91 -17.44
CA ARG A 105 -13.35 6.19 -18.69
C ARG A 105 -13.02 7.57 -19.29
N ILE A 106 -11.73 7.93 -19.28
CA ILE A 106 -11.24 9.18 -19.86
C ILE A 106 -10.77 8.90 -21.29
N VAL A 107 -11.30 9.64 -22.27
CA VAL A 107 -10.84 9.59 -23.66
C VAL A 107 -9.55 10.40 -23.77
N LEU A 108 -8.43 9.72 -24.04
CA LEU A 108 -7.16 10.40 -24.27
C LEU A 108 -7.09 10.88 -25.73
N PRO A 109 -6.71 12.15 -25.96
CA PRO A 109 -6.49 12.64 -27.31
C PRO A 109 -5.26 11.95 -27.90
N LYS A 110 -5.47 11.18 -28.97
CA LYS A 110 -4.38 10.64 -29.77
C LYS A 110 -3.56 11.81 -30.29
N GLY A 111 -2.23 11.70 -30.23
CA GLY A 111 -1.35 12.69 -30.82
C GLY A 111 -1.80 12.95 -32.24
N ARG A 112 -2.18 14.19 -32.53
CA ARG A 112 -2.50 14.64 -33.88
C ARG A 112 -1.23 14.39 -34.69
N GLU A 113 -1.29 13.49 -35.67
CA GLU A 113 -0.33 13.51 -36.77
C GLU A 113 -0.41 14.93 -37.32
N ALA A 114 0.66 15.68 -37.14
CA ALA A 114 0.80 16.97 -37.78
C ALA A 114 0.88 16.67 -39.29
N ALA A 115 -0.16 17.11 -40.00
CA ALA A 115 -0.15 17.31 -41.43
C ALA A 115 0.90 18.36 -41.81
#